data_AF-A0A943XVC5-F1
#
_entry.id   AF-A0A943XVC5-F1
#
_cell.length_a   1.000
_cell.length_b   1.000
_cell.length_c   1.000
_cell.angle_alpha   90.00
_cell.angle_beta   90.00
_cell.angle_gamma   90.00
#
_symmetry.space_group_name_H-M   'P 1'
#
loop_
_entity.id
_entity.type
_entity.pdbx_description
1 polymer ?
#
loop_
_entity_poly.entity_id
_entity_poly.type
_entity_poly.pdbx_seq_one_letter_code
_entity_poly.pdbx_strand_id
1 'polypeptide(L)'
;IEELEKELQDEKDKNKDLEDKIKNQEDKNKDLDDKIADLEDQKKDLEDKLDQEKAKTEQDQDKIKDLEDKIADLEKQIEDLKKEKGKLEKELEDLKGKLGDKDKEITDKDKEIEELKKLLEEAKKKTEEKPVVEDKKPSDKEEKQNTTNNNNNNNINIDLGRNDFEREHHRRHRNRLPFEIVYERETPRYTRPAYTGHGNYQENRLEYIFTIGSTVYQRIMGANTENRSMDVAPYIKNDRTMLPLRYVAEAIGAEVRWDKESRTAYFTKDGVTAKIQIDGNKIEMSDGRIFEMDSKPDNIKGRIFISLTNVSKVFNLTNGNTEDGINQQIEWNRHNKQVSISLNR
;
A
#
# COMPACT_ATOMS: atom_id res chain seq x y z
N ILE A 1 21.80 15.44 -95.88
CA ILE A 1 20.99 16.51 -95.24
C ILE A 1 19.85 15.85 -94.48
N GLU A 2 18.96 15.11 -95.13
CA GLU A 2 17.86 14.38 -94.47
C GLU A 2 18.29 13.47 -93.31
N GLU A 3 19.40 12.72 -93.46
CA GLU A 3 19.92 11.85 -92.39
C GLU A 3 20.36 12.65 -91.15
N LEU A 4 21.04 13.78 -91.35
CA LEU A 4 21.45 14.70 -90.28
C LEU A 4 20.24 15.39 -89.62
N GLU A 5 19.18 15.68 -90.38
CA GLU A 5 17.94 16.24 -89.84
C GLU A 5 17.21 15.25 -88.94
N LYS A 6 17.21 13.96 -89.32
CA LYS A 6 16.65 12.89 -88.51
C LYS A 6 17.45 12.69 -87.21
N GLU A 7 18.77 12.61 -87.29
CA GLU A 7 19.64 12.51 -86.10
C GLU A 7 19.44 13.71 -85.15
N LEU A 8 19.33 14.92 -85.70
CA LEU A 8 19.05 16.12 -84.91
C LEU A 8 17.69 16.04 -84.20
N GLN A 9 16.67 15.46 -84.85
CA GLN A 9 15.36 15.27 -84.24
C GLN A 9 15.41 14.23 -83.11
N ASP A 10 16.08 13.10 -83.34
CA ASP A 10 16.27 12.05 -82.32
C ASP A 10 17.02 12.59 -81.09
N GLU A 11 18.04 13.43 -81.28
CA GLU A 11 18.74 14.09 -80.17
C GLU A 11 17.89 15.12 -79.43
N LYS A 12 17.01 15.84 -80.13
CA LYS A 12 16.04 16.75 -79.46
C LYS A 12 15.06 15.99 -78.60
N ASP A 13 14.56 14.85 -79.08
CA ASP A 13 13.61 14.02 -78.33
C ASP A 13 14.28 13.40 -77.10
N LYS A 14 15.53 12.92 -77.23
CA LYS A 14 16.34 12.48 -76.07
C LYS A 14 16.57 13.59 -75.05
N ASN A 15 16.87 14.81 -75.49
CA ASN A 15 17.07 15.95 -74.58
C ASN A 15 15.78 16.29 -73.82
N LYS A 16 14.64 16.25 -74.49
CA LYS A 16 13.34 16.44 -73.84
C LYS A 16 13.07 15.36 -72.77
N ASP A 17 13.34 14.10 -73.08
CA ASP A 17 13.21 13.00 -72.11
C ASP A 17 14.16 13.18 -70.90
N LEU A 18 15.35 13.74 -71.12
CA LEU A 18 16.29 14.07 -70.04
C LEU A 18 15.79 15.24 -69.19
N GLU A 19 15.24 16.29 -69.79
CA GLU A 19 14.62 17.42 -69.08
C GLU A 19 13.46 16.95 -68.19
N ASP A 20 12.59 16.08 -68.71
CA ASP A 20 11.47 15.52 -67.93
C ASP A 20 11.97 14.65 -66.75
N LYS A 21 13.06 13.89 -66.94
CA LYS A 21 13.69 13.12 -65.85
C LYS A 21 14.32 14.02 -64.79
N ILE A 22 14.98 15.11 -65.20
CA ILE A 22 15.57 16.09 -64.28
C ILE A 22 14.47 16.71 -63.44
N LYS A 23 13.39 17.18 -64.08
CA LYS A 23 12.25 17.77 -63.36
C LYS A 23 11.63 16.82 -62.34
N ASN A 24 11.45 15.55 -62.71
CA ASN A 24 10.96 14.52 -61.78
C ASN A 24 11.93 14.26 -60.61
N GLN A 25 13.24 14.38 -60.83
CA GLN A 25 14.23 14.30 -59.75
C GLN A 25 14.20 15.54 -58.85
N GLU A 26 14.01 16.73 -59.41
CA GLU A 26 13.85 17.98 -58.65
C GLU A 26 12.61 17.92 -57.74
N ASP A 27 11.48 17.46 -58.26
CA ASP A 27 10.25 17.28 -57.46
C ASP A 27 10.48 16.29 -56.29
N LYS A 28 11.17 15.17 -56.55
CA LYS A 28 11.52 14.19 -55.50
C LYS A 28 12.47 14.76 -54.45
N ASN A 29 13.43 15.60 -54.85
CA ASN A 29 14.36 16.23 -53.92
C ASN A 29 13.61 17.21 -53.01
N LYS A 30 12.66 17.96 -53.56
CA LYS A 30 11.79 18.83 -52.77
C LYS A 30 10.96 18.06 -51.75
N ASP A 31 10.36 16.94 -52.15
CA ASP A 31 9.63 16.06 -51.21
C ASP A 31 10.53 15.48 -50.11
N LEU A 32 11.82 15.28 -50.39
CA LEU A 32 12.80 14.85 -49.39
C LEU A 32 13.18 15.99 -48.45
N ASP A 33 13.36 17.21 -48.95
CA ASP A 33 13.64 18.39 -48.14
C ASP A 33 12.50 18.67 -47.15
N ASP A 34 11.25 18.56 -47.60
CA ASP A 34 10.06 18.71 -46.73
C ASP A 34 10.05 17.65 -45.62
N LYS A 35 10.38 16.39 -45.94
CA LYS A 35 10.50 15.32 -44.93
C LYS A 35 11.65 15.53 -43.95
N ILE A 36 12.76 16.10 -44.41
CA ILE A 36 13.89 16.41 -43.53
C ILE A 36 13.47 17.49 -42.54
N ALA A 37 12.77 18.54 -42.99
CA ALA A 37 12.24 19.57 -42.11
C ALA A 37 11.29 19.00 -41.04
N ASP A 38 10.36 18.13 -41.43
CA ASP A 38 9.46 17.45 -40.49
C ASP A 38 10.22 16.62 -39.43
N LEU A 39 11.30 15.93 -39.85
CA LEU A 39 12.13 15.13 -38.95
C LEU A 39 12.98 16.01 -38.01
N GLU A 40 13.44 17.17 -38.47
CA GLU A 40 14.15 18.14 -37.64
C GLU A 40 13.25 18.72 -36.54
N ASP A 41 12.00 19.04 -36.88
CA ASP A 41 11.00 19.48 -35.90
C ASP A 41 10.69 18.38 -34.88
N GLN A 42 10.48 17.15 -35.33
CA GLN A 42 10.28 16.00 -34.43
C GLN A 42 11.48 15.77 -33.50
N LYS A 43 12.70 15.93 -34.01
CA LYS A 43 13.92 15.79 -33.20
C LYS A 43 13.97 16.87 -32.12
N LYS A 44 13.65 18.11 -32.46
CA LYS A 44 13.62 19.23 -31.50
C LYS A 44 12.60 18.99 -30.39
N ASP A 45 11.39 18.53 -30.73
CA ASP A 45 10.36 18.18 -29.74
C ASP A 45 10.82 17.07 -28.78
N LEU A 46 11.62 16.11 -29.27
CA LEU A 46 12.20 15.05 -28.45
C LEU A 46 13.32 15.58 -27.54
N GLU A 47 14.15 16.51 -28.03
CA GLU A 47 15.18 17.17 -27.22
C GLU A 47 14.55 17.97 -26.07
N ASP A 48 13.49 18.74 -26.33
CA ASP A 48 12.76 19.50 -25.30
C ASP A 48 12.14 18.57 -24.24
N LYS A 49 11.54 17.44 -24.66
CA LYS A 49 11.01 16.42 -23.73
C LYS A 49 12.11 15.79 -22.88
N LEU A 50 13.28 15.54 -23.48
CA LEU A 50 14.42 14.97 -22.76
C LEU A 50 14.91 15.92 -21.67
N ASP A 51 14.96 17.22 -21.94
CA ASP A 51 15.39 18.20 -20.95
C ASP A 51 14.37 18.39 -19.82
N GLN A 52 13.08 18.29 -20.12
CA GLN A 52 12.02 18.25 -19.09
C GLN A 52 12.17 17.03 -18.16
N GLU A 53 12.41 15.84 -18.71
CA GLU A 53 12.61 14.63 -17.91
C GLU A 53 13.88 14.68 -17.05
N LYS A 54 14.97 15.28 -17.57
CA LYS A 54 16.19 15.52 -16.77
C LYS A 54 15.91 16.43 -15.57
N ALA A 55 15.20 17.54 -15.79
CA ALA A 55 14.84 18.48 -14.72
C ALA A 55 13.95 17.82 -13.65
N LYS A 56 12.97 17.00 -14.06
CA LYS A 56 12.14 16.22 -13.12
C LYS A 56 12.99 15.24 -12.31
N THR A 57 13.95 14.58 -12.95
CA THR A 57 14.87 13.63 -12.28
C THR A 57 15.73 14.33 -11.23
N GLU A 58 16.27 15.51 -11.54
CA GLU A 58 17.06 16.31 -10.58
C GLU A 58 16.20 16.73 -9.38
N GLN A 59 14.97 17.18 -9.63
CA GLN A 59 14.03 17.52 -8.56
C GLN A 59 13.71 16.32 -7.66
N ASP A 60 13.56 15.13 -8.24
CA ASP A 60 13.30 13.92 -7.48
C ASP A 60 14.53 13.46 -6.68
N GLN A 61 15.75 13.69 -7.18
CA GLN A 61 16.99 13.46 -6.43
C GLN A 61 17.09 14.36 -5.19
N ASP A 62 16.72 15.64 -5.32
CA ASP A 62 16.71 16.57 -4.17
C ASP A 62 15.70 16.11 -3.10
N LYS A 63 14.50 15.69 -3.50
CA LYS A 63 13.50 15.15 -2.56
C LYS A 63 13.98 13.88 -1.86
N ILE A 64 14.68 13.00 -2.58
CA ILE A 64 15.24 11.77 -1.98
C ILE A 64 16.25 12.14 -0.91
N LYS A 65 17.15 13.09 -1.19
CA LYS A 65 18.14 13.57 -0.23
C LYS A 65 17.50 14.16 1.03
N ASP A 66 16.46 14.98 0.88
CA ASP A 66 15.71 15.53 2.02
C ASP A 66 15.05 14.44 2.88
N LEU A 67 14.60 13.33 2.25
CA LEU A 67 14.04 12.19 2.97
C LEU A 67 15.11 11.35 3.66
N GLU A 68 16.27 11.17 3.05
CA GLU A 68 17.42 10.49 3.66
C GLU A 68 17.89 11.22 4.92
N ASP A 69 17.99 12.55 4.88
CA ASP A 69 18.35 13.36 6.05
C ASP A 69 17.33 13.19 7.20
N LYS A 70 16.02 13.17 6.88
CA LYS A 70 14.97 12.90 7.88
C LYS A 70 15.03 11.51 8.48
N ILE A 71 15.36 10.50 7.66
CA ILE A 71 15.52 9.12 8.14
C ILE A 71 16.70 9.05 9.11
N ALA A 72 17.84 9.67 8.79
CA ALA A 72 19.00 9.72 9.66
C ALA A 72 18.69 10.35 11.04
N ASP A 73 17.91 11.44 11.05
CA ASP A 73 17.45 12.08 12.29
C ASP A 73 16.54 11.15 13.12
N LEU A 74 15.60 10.45 12.48
CA LEU A 74 14.71 9.50 13.15
C LEU A 74 15.47 8.29 13.71
N GLU A 75 16.46 7.78 12.98
CA GLU A 75 17.32 6.68 13.44
C GLU A 75 18.08 7.08 14.71
N LYS A 76 18.60 8.31 14.78
CA LYS A 76 19.24 8.85 15.98
C LYS A 76 18.28 8.94 17.16
N GLN A 77 17.05 9.41 16.94
CA GLN A 77 16.02 9.46 17.99
C GLN A 77 15.68 8.06 18.53
N ILE A 78 15.57 7.07 17.64
CA ILE A 78 15.32 5.68 18.04
C ILE A 78 16.47 5.14 18.90
N GLU A 79 17.71 5.46 18.55
CA GLU A 79 18.88 5.03 19.30
C GLU A 79 18.93 5.64 20.71
N ASP A 80 18.60 6.92 20.84
CA ASP A 80 18.51 7.58 22.14
C ASP A 80 17.39 6.99 23.02
N LEU A 81 16.23 6.71 22.43
CA LEU A 81 15.12 6.05 23.13
C LEU A 81 15.48 4.63 23.58
N LYS A 82 16.24 3.86 22.78
CA LYS A 82 16.73 2.53 23.19
C LYS A 82 17.64 2.62 24.41
N LYS A 83 18.55 3.60 24.44
CA LYS A 83 19.44 3.82 25.60
C LYS A 83 18.64 4.19 26.85
N GLU A 84 17.63 5.05 26.71
CA GLU A 84 16.75 5.42 27.83
C GLU A 84 15.97 4.20 28.36
N LYS A 85 15.40 3.39 27.46
CA LYS A 85 14.71 2.15 27.81
C LYS A 85 15.62 1.20 28.61
N GLY A 86 16.87 1.02 28.17
CA GLY A 86 17.83 0.16 28.87
C GLY A 86 18.14 0.63 30.30
N LYS A 87 18.22 1.95 30.52
CA LYS A 87 18.37 2.52 31.89
C LYS A 87 17.17 2.17 32.77
N LEU A 88 15.96 2.38 32.24
CA LEU A 88 14.71 2.09 32.97
C LEU A 88 14.55 0.60 33.28
N GLU A 89 14.96 -0.28 32.37
CA GLU A 89 14.94 -1.74 32.60
C GLU A 89 15.84 -2.13 33.77
N LYS A 90 17.04 -1.54 33.86
CA LYS A 90 17.97 -1.77 34.97
C LYS A 90 17.43 -1.26 36.31
N GLU A 91 16.87 -0.04 36.34
CA GLU A 91 16.24 0.51 37.55
C GLU A 91 15.08 -0.38 38.04
N LEU A 92 14.30 -0.95 37.11
CA LEU A 92 13.20 -1.84 37.43
C LEU A 92 13.68 -3.18 38.01
N GLU A 93 14.83 -3.68 37.55
CA GLU A 93 15.47 -4.88 38.09
C GLU A 93 16.00 -4.64 39.52
N ASP A 94 16.67 -3.52 39.76
CA ASP A 94 17.13 -3.11 41.10
C ASP A 94 15.97 -2.98 42.09
N LEU A 95 14.84 -2.39 41.67
CA LEU A 95 13.64 -2.26 42.50
C LEU A 95 13.00 -3.62 42.83
N LYS A 96 12.97 -4.56 41.87
CA LYS A 96 12.50 -5.93 42.13
C LYS A 96 13.36 -6.64 43.16
N GLY A 97 14.68 -6.48 43.08
CA GLY A 97 15.60 -7.03 44.09
C GLY A 97 15.27 -6.53 45.50
N LYS A 98 15.13 -5.21 45.66
CA LYS A 98 14.75 -4.58 46.94
C LYS A 98 13.40 -5.08 47.48
N LEU A 99 12.42 -5.29 46.60
CA LEU A 99 11.12 -5.83 46.98
C LEU A 99 11.24 -7.26 47.51
N GLY A 100 12.02 -8.11 46.83
CA GLY A 100 12.26 -9.49 47.28
C GLY A 100 12.98 -9.57 48.62
N ASP A 101 13.89 -8.64 48.92
CA ASP A 101 14.52 -8.57 50.24
C ASP A 101 13.54 -8.12 51.33
N LYS A 102 12.62 -7.20 51.01
CA LYS A 102 11.54 -6.80 51.92
C LYS A 102 10.56 -7.92 52.19
N ASP A 103 10.23 -8.74 51.19
CA ASP A 103 9.36 -9.91 51.37
C ASP A 103 10.00 -10.92 52.34
N LYS A 104 11.32 -11.16 52.24
CA LYS A 104 12.03 -12.01 53.21
C LYS A 104 11.94 -11.44 54.63
N GLU A 105 12.18 -10.14 54.80
CA GLU A 105 12.06 -9.48 56.11
C GLU A 105 10.66 -9.64 56.71
N ILE A 106 9.61 -9.53 55.89
CA ILE A 106 8.22 -9.77 56.33
C ILE A 106 8.05 -11.23 56.75
N THR A 107 8.52 -12.19 55.96
CA THR A 107 8.37 -13.62 56.31
C THR A 107 9.09 -14.00 57.60
N ASP A 108 10.22 -13.37 57.92
CA ASP A 108 10.94 -13.63 59.16
C ASP A 108 10.20 -13.02 60.36
N LYS A 109 9.63 -11.80 60.21
CA LYS A 109 8.77 -11.20 61.24
C LYS A 109 7.48 -12.00 61.46
N ASP A 110 6.90 -12.58 60.43
CA ASP A 110 5.72 -13.44 60.56
C ASP A 110 6.00 -14.68 61.41
N LYS A 111 7.20 -15.28 61.29
CA LYS A 111 7.64 -16.40 62.15
C LYS A 111 7.78 -15.97 63.60
N GLU A 112 8.41 -14.82 63.86
CA GLU A 112 8.52 -14.27 65.23
C GLU A 112 7.14 -14.04 65.86
N ILE A 113 6.18 -13.51 65.08
CA ILE A 113 4.80 -13.31 65.53
C ILE A 113 4.15 -14.65 65.90
N GLU A 114 4.33 -15.70 65.10
CA GLU A 114 3.80 -17.03 65.41
C GLU A 114 4.42 -17.65 66.68
N GLU A 115 5.73 -17.46 66.91
CA GLU A 115 6.37 -17.88 68.15
C GLU A 115 5.82 -17.12 69.38
N LEU A 116 5.67 -15.80 69.26
CA LEU A 116 5.09 -14.97 70.32
C LEU A 116 3.63 -15.36 70.63
N LYS A 117 2.83 -15.71 69.61
CA LYS A 117 1.46 -16.21 69.80
C LYS A 117 1.44 -17.52 70.58
N LYS A 118 2.36 -18.46 70.30
CA LYS A 118 2.48 -19.72 71.06
C LYS A 118 2.83 -19.46 72.53
N LEU A 119 3.83 -18.60 72.78
CA LEU A 119 4.21 -18.23 74.16
C LEU A 119 3.06 -17.56 74.92
N LEU A 120 2.26 -16.75 74.24
CA LEU A 120 1.07 -16.12 74.83
C LEU A 120 0.01 -17.16 75.24
N GLU A 121 -0.23 -18.17 74.39
CA GLU A 121 -1.13 -19.30 74.71
C GLU A 121 -0.63 -20.11 75.92
N GLU A 122 0.67 -20.40 75.99
CA GLU A 122 1.26 -21.11 77.13
C GLU A 122 1.18 -20.28 78.44
N ALA A 123 1.38 -18.97 78.35
CA ALA A 123 1.25 -18.07 79.49
C ALA A 123 -0.19 -18.01 80.01
N LYS A 124 -1.19 -17.98 79.11
CA LYS A 124 -2.62 -18.04 79.47
C LYS A 124 -2.96 -19.33 80.23
N LYS A 125 -2.46 -20.48 79.77
CA LYS A 125 -2.64 -21.76 80.47
C LYS A 125 -2.03 -21.79 81.88
N LYS A 126 -0.87 -21.15 82.08
CA LYS A 126 -0.23 -21.04 83.41
C LYS A 126 -0.97 -20.13 84.39
N THR A 127 -1.77 -19.18 83.89
CA THR A 127 -2.62 -18.33 84.75
C THR A 127 -3.93 -19.01 85.18
N GLU A 128 -4.34 -20.11 84.53
CA GLU A 128 -5.56 -20.88 84.88
C GLU A 128 -5.34 -21.95 85.98
N GLU A 129 -4.10 -22.21 86.42
CA GLU A 129 -3.76 -23.24 87.44
C GLU A 129 -3.58 -22.71 88.88
N LYS A 130 -4.04 -21.50 89.23
CA LYS A 130 -4.13 -21.05 90.65
C LYS A 130 -5.58 -21.05 91.13
N PRO A 131 -5.89 -21.65 92.31
CA PRO A 131 -7.25 -21.84 92.75
C PRO A 131 -7.93 -20.54 93.21
N VAL A 132 -9.23 -20.55 92.95
CA VAL A 132 -10.26 -19.52 93.14
C VAL A 132 -10.36 -19.01 94.59
N VAL A 133 -10.58 -17.69 94.74
CA VAL A 133 -11.42 -17.15 95.82
C VAL A 133 -12.60 -16.44 95.18
N GLU A 134 -13.79 -16.94 95.49
CA GLU A 134 -15.10 -16.52 95.02
C GLU A 134 -15.46 -15.11 95.49
N ASP A 135 -16.17 -14.34 94.66
CA ASP A 135 -17.43 -13.75 95.11
C ASP A 135 -18.36 -13.35 93.94
N LYS A 136 -19.43 -14.17 93.82
CA LYS A 136 -20.83 -13.94 93.40
C LYS A 136 -21.17 -12.76 92.45
N LYS A 137 -21.85 -13.05 91.32
CA LYS A 137 -23.31 -12.82 90.99
C LYS A 137 -23.57 -12.94 89.46
N PRO A 138 -24.83 -12.98 88.93
CA PRO A 138 -25.53 -14.21 88.52
C PRO A 138 -25.93 -14.32 87.02
N SER A 139 -26.26 -15.57 86.61
CA SER A 139 -27.45 -16.01 85.83
C SER A 139 -27.67 -15.58 84.35
N ASP A 140 -27.60 -16.61 83.49
CA ASP A 140 -28.49 -16.96 82.33
C ASP A 140 -28.61 -15.97 81.14
N LYS A 141 -28.59 -16.35 79.85
CA LYS A 141 -28.77 -17.61 79.12
C LYS A 141 -28.37 -17.43 77.64
N GLU A 142 -27.84 -18.51 77.06
CA GLU A 142 -27.99 -19.04 75.69
C GLU A 142 -27.76 -18.19 74.41
N GLU A 143 -26.70 -18.61 73.71
CA GLU A 143 -26.61 -19.02 72.30
C GLU A 143 -26.99 -18.11 71.11
N LYS A 144 -25.93 -17.90 70.31
CA LYS A 144 -25.78 -18.12 68.85
C LYS A 144 -25.94 -16.94 67.87
N GLN A 145 -24.77 -16.68 67.28
CA GLN A 145 -24.44 -16.47 65.87
C GLN A 145 -24.62 -15.09 65.22
N ASN A 146 -23.46 -14.66 64.70
CA ASN A 146 -23.18 -14.02 63.43
C ASN A 146 -23.37 -12.51 63.23
N THR A 147 -22.20 -11.91 62.94
CA THR A 147 -21.88 -11.01 61.83
C THR A 147 -22.16 -9.51 61.92
N THR A 148 -21.10 -8.79 61.54
CA THR A 148 -21.01 -7.54 60.76
C THR A 148 -20.87 -6.21 61.50
N ASN A 149 -19.89 -5.46 60.96
CA ASN A 149 -19.94 -4.03 60.62
C ASN A 149 -19.56 -2.95 61.67
N ASN A 150 -18.43 -2.29 61.32
CA ASN A 150 -18.35 -0.88 60.89
C ASN A 150 -17.94 0.24 61.86
N ASN A 151 -17.15 1.12 61.22
CA ASN A 151 -17.10 2.59 61.27
C ASN A 151 -16.24 3.24 62.37
N ASN A 152 -15.15 3.91 62.01
CA ASN A 152 -15.02 5.24 61.34
C ASN A 152 -15.24 6.42 62.28
N ASN A 153 -14.20 7.25 62.45
CA ASN A 153 -14.12 8.66 62.01
C ASN A 153 -12.96 9.37 62.75
N ASN A 154 -11.97 9.91 62.01
CA ASN A 154 -11.75 11.34 61.64
C ASN A 154 -11.47 12.25 62.86
N ASN A 155 -10.50 13.17 62.88
CA ASN A 155 -10.06 14.19 61.89
C ASN A 155 -8.82 14.93 62.53
N ILE A 156 -7.89 15.69 61.89
CA ILE A 156 -7.98 17.06 61.32
C ILE A 156 -6.60 17.49 60.69
N ASN A 157 -6.60 17.84 59.39
CA ASN A 157 -6.29 19.11 58.68
C ASN A 157 -4.94 19.91 58.75
N ILE A 158 -4.75 20.75 57.68
CA ILE A 158 -3.88 21.97 57.42
C ILE A 158 -3.04 21.75 56.12
N ASP A 159 -2.97 22.57 55.05
CA ASP A 159 -3.44 23.92 54.64
C ASP A 159 -3.38 24.02 53.08
N LEU A 160 -4.19 24.88 52.46
CA LEU A 160 -4.16 25.21 51.02
C LEU A 160 -3.90 26.72 50.84
N GLY A 161 -2.72 27.08 50.34
CA GLY A 161 -2.36 28.44 49.94
C GLY A 161 -1.59 28.50 48.61
N ARG A 162 -2.10 29.28 47.66
CA ARG A 162 -1.58 29.54 46.30
C ARG A 162 -0.22 30.27 46.29
N ASN A 163 0.63 29.99 45.29
CA ASN A 163 1.11 30.96 44.29
C ASN A 163 1.87 30.26 43.14
N ASP A 164 1.68 30.80 41.93
CA ASP A 164 2.11 30.32 40.61
C ASP A 164 3.63 30.37 40.36
N PHE A 165 4.19 29.41 39.62
CA PHE A 165 4.87 29.60 38.31
C PHE A 165 5.42 28.29 37.70
N GLU A 166 4.81 27.90 36.57
CA GLU A 166 5.37 27.28 35.35
C GLU A 166 6.11 25.92 35.27
N ARG A 167 5.63 25.12 34.28
CA ARG A 167 6.29 24.14 33.38
C ARG A 167 6.90 22.89 34.03
N GLU A 168 6.72 21.66 33.55
CA GLU A 168 6.53 21.16 32.18
C GLU A 168 5.97 19.72 32.23
N HIS A 169 5.15 19.35 31.25
CA HIS A 169 4.52 18.03 31.14
C HIS A 169 5.54 16.94 30.77
N HIS A 170 5.44 15.76 31.41
CA HIS A 170 5.42 14.46 30.72
C HIS A 170 5.04 13.31 31.69
N ARG A 171 3.84 12.74 31.52
CA ARG A 171 3.44 11.45 32.10
C ARG A 171 3.34 10.42 30.98
N ARG A 172 4.31 9.51 30.94
CA ARG A 172 4.14 8.13 30.46
C ARG A 172 3.19 7.38 31.39
N HIS A 173 2.52 6.33 30.91
CA HIS A 173 2.14 5.06 31.56
C HIS A 173 1.24 4.30 30.53
N ARG A 174 1.24 2.98 30.35
CA ARG A 174 2.13 1.84 30.63
C ARG A 174 1.49 0.63 29.90
N ASN A 175 2.33 -0.27 29.39
CA ASN A 175 2.14 -1.59 28.76
C ASN A 175 0.89 -2.45 29.06
N ARG A 176 0.49 -3.27 28.06
CA ARG A 176 0.38 -4.76 28.18
C ARG A 176 0.37 -5.49 26.81
N LEU A 177 1.31 -6.41 26.62
CA LEU A 177 1.35 -7.57 25.69
C LEU A 177 1.83 -8.77 26.56
N PRO A 178 1.58 -10.08 26.28
CA PRO A 178 1.84 -10.74 24.98
C PRO A 178 1.01 -12.01 24.62
N PHE A 179 1.04 -12.46 23.35
CA PHE A 179 1.27 -13.89 23.01
C PHE A 179 1.70 -14.13 21.55
N GLU A 180 2.67 -15.05 21.41
CA GLU A 180 3.18 -15.85 20.28
C GLU A 180 3.47 -15.27 18.89
N ILE A 181 4.77 -15.37 18.54
CA ILE A 181 5.29 -15.34 17.17
C ILE A 181 5.34 -16.79 16.67
N VAL A 182 4.54 -17.10 15.66
CA VAL A 182 4.79 -18.24 14.75
C VAL A 182 5.32 -17.65 13.45
N TYR A 183 6.52 -18.05 13.04
CA TYR A 183 7.11 -17.66 11.77
C TYR A 183 6.41 -18.41 10.63
N GLU A 184 5.66 -17.71 9.80
CA GLU A 184 5.19 -18.21 8.51
C GLU A 184 5.42 -17.12 7.45
N ARG A 185 6.03 -17.50 6.32
CA ARG A 185 6.58 -16.58 5.31
C ARG A 185 5.49 -15.67 4.74
N GLU A 186 5.48 -14.39 5.13
CA GLU A 186 4.53 -13.40 4.59
C GLU A 186 5.02 -12.87 3.24
N THR A 187 4.22 -13.08 2.19
CA THR A 187 4.20 -12.23 0.99
C THR A 187 3.91 -10.78 1.39
N PRO A 188 4.47 -9.75 0.72
CA PRO A 188 4.34 -8.36 1.16
C PRO A 188 2.86 -7.96 1.27
N ARG A 189 2.39 -7.69 2.49
CA ARG A 189 1.09 -7.06 2.71
C ARG A 189 1.23 -5.58 2.33
N TYR A 190 0.54 -5.18 1.28
CA TYR A 190 0.35 -3.79 0.91
C TYR A 190 -0.44 -3.08 2.01
N THR A 191 0.22 -2.27 2.83
CA THR A 191 -0.44 -1.32 3.74
C THR A 191 -0.65 0.00 3.00
N ARG A 192 -1.91 0.34 2.76
CA ARG A 192 -2.34 1.61 2.16
C ARG A 192 -1.91 2.76 3.11
N PRO A 193 -1.26 3.85 2.65
CA PRO A 193 -1.10 5.03 3.48
C PRO A 193 -2.48 5.59 3.85
N ALA A 194 -2.65 5.92 5.12
CA ALA A 194 -3.91 6.43 5.66
C ALA A 194 -4.28 7.75 4.99
N TYR A 195 -5.31 7.72 4.14
CA TYR A 195 -5.97 8.91 3.63
C TYR A 195 -6.71 9.56 4.81
N THR A 196 -6.13 10.60 5.41
CA THR A 196 -6.83 11.44 6.39
C THR A 196 -7.77 12.38 5.63
N GLY A 197 -8.94 11.87 5.27
CA GLY A 197 -10.06 12.65 4.76
C GLY A 197 -11.35 12.11 5.36
N HIS A 198 -11.95 12.87 6.29
CA HIS A 198 -13.29 12.58 6.78
C HIS A 198 -14.29 12.80 5.63
N GLY A 199 -14.65 11.71 4.94
CA GLY A 199 -15.68 11.66 3.91
C GLY A 199 -16.24 10.24 3.84
N ASN A 200 -17.56 10.11 3.92
CA ASN A 200 -18.29 8.85 4.01
C ASN A 200 -17.75 7.78 3.05
N TYR A 201 -17.43 6.61 3.60
CA TYR A 201 -16.94 5.45 2.84
C TYR A 201 -17.91 5.11 1.71
N GLN A 202 -17.41 5.16 0.47
CA GLN A 202 -18.06 4.58 -0.70
C GLN A 202 -17.98 3.06 -0.57
N GLU A 203 -18.90 2.48 0.20
CA GLU A 203 -18.94 1.07 0.59
C GLU A 203 -19.14 0.10 -0.60
N ASN A 204 -19.28 0.61 -1.84
CA ASN A 204 -19.60 -0.16 -3.04
C ASN A 204 -18.60 0.00 -4.21
N ARG A 205 -17.32 0.33 -3.94
CA ARG A 205 -16.28 0.33 -4.98
C ARG A 205 -15.59 -1.03 -5.05
N LEU A 206 -15.58 -1.61 -6.26
CA LEU A 206 -14.73 -2.76 -6.59
C LEU A 206 -13.43 -2.29 -7.22
N GLU A 207 -12.31 -2.76 -6.71
CA GLU A 207 -10.98 -2.41 -7.24
C GLU A 207 -10.20 -3.68 -7.58
N TYR A 208 -9.54 -3.69 -8.74
CA TYR A 208 -8.70 -4.80 -9.21
C TYR A 208 -7.28 -4.30 -9.41
N ILE A 209 -6.28 -4.92 -8.77
CA ILE A 209 -4.88 -4.51 -8.85
C ILE A 209 -4.06 -5.58 -9.57
N PHE A 210 -3.56 -5.23 -10.75
CA PHE A 210 -2.64 -6.03 -11.54
C PHE A 210 -1.22 -5.50 -11.36
N THR A 211 -0.31 -6.32 -10.83
CA THR A 211 1.11 -5.94 -10.65
C THR A 211 1.95 -6.48 -11.81
N ILE A 212 2.79 -5.63 -12.40
CA ILE A 212 3.72 -6.05 -13.45
C ILE A 212 4.62 -7.18 -12.95
N GLY A 213 4.75 -8.24 -13.74
CA GLY A 213 5.56 -9.42 -13.40
C GLY A 213 4.89 -10.40 -12.44
N SER A 214 3.70 -10.10 -11.91
CA SER A 214 2.95 -10.99 -11.03
C SER A 214 1.88 -11.78 -11.78
N THR A 215 1.80 -13.08 -11.52
CA THR A 215 0.69 -13.95 -11.94
C THR A 215 -0.47 -13.94 -10.93
N VAL A 216 -0.43 -13.08 -9.92
CA VAL A 216 -1.52 -12.90 -8.95
C VAL A 216 -2.00 -11.45 -9.03
N TYR A 217 -3.31 -11.25 -9.21
CA TYR A 217 -3.97 -9.96 -9.09
C TYR A 217 -4.84 -9.93 -7.83
N GLN A 218 -5.08 -8.73 -7.31
CA GLN A 218 -5.90 -8.54 -6.12
C GLN A 218 -7.27 -8.01 -6.52
N ARG A 219 -8.32 -8.50 -5.85
CA ARG A 219 -9.67 -7.96 -5.89
C ARG A 219 -10.00 -7.39 -4.52
N ILE A 220 -10.34 -6.11 -4.47
CA ILE A 220 -10.63 -5.37 -3.25
C ILE A 220 -12.11 -4.97 -3.27
N MET A 221 -12.80 -5.26 -2.17
CA MET A 221 -14.20 -4.89 -1.92
C MET A 221 -14.33 -4.38 -0.48
N GLY A 222 -14.42 -3.06 -0.31
CA GLY A 222 -14.38 -2.45 1.02
C GLY A 222 -13.07 -2.79 1.74
N ALA A 223 -13.17 -3.45 2.90
CA ALA A 223 -12.01 -3.90 3.69
C ALA A 223 -11.46 -5.28 3.26
N ASN A 224 -12.15 -6.00 2.36
CA ASN A 224 -11.76 -7.34 1.96
C ASN A 224 -10.83 -7.31 0.74
N THR A 225 -9.71 -8.02 0.84
CA THR A 225 -8.77 -8.25 -0.27
C THR A 225 -8.68 -9.74 -0.58
N GLU A 226 -8.91 -10.10 -1.84
CA GLU A 226 -8.85 -11.47 -2.34
C GLU A 226 -7.76 -11.59 -3.42
N ASN A 227 -6.88 -12.57 -3.29
CA ASN A 227 -5.87 -12.88 -4.30
C ASN A 227 -6.44 -13.84 -5.35
N ARG A 228 -6.28 -13.51 -6.62
CA ARG A 228 -6.72 -14.30 -7.77
C ARG A 228 -5.54 -14.63 -8.66
N SER A 229 -5.43 -15.89 -9.06
CA SER A 229 -4.30 -16.38 -9.86
C SER A 229 -4.58 -16.28 -11.36
N MET A 230 -3.53 -16.01 -12.11
CA MET A 230 -3.43 -15.99 -13.57
C MET A 230 -2.31 -16.95 -14.00
N ASP A 231 -2.33 -17.40 -15.25
CA ASP A 231 -1.25 -18.24 -15.82
C ASP A 231 -0.14 -17.45 -16.55
N VAL A 232 -0.37 -16.14 -16.68
CA VAL A 232 0.54 -15.17 -17.28
C VAL A 232 0.55 -13.89 -16.47
N ALA A 233 1.67 -13.16 -16.50
CA ALA A 233 1.82 -11.89 -15.82
C ALA A 233 1.69 -10.71 -16.80
N PRO A 234 1.08 -9.59 -16.38
CA PRO A 234 1.25 -8.30 -17.04
C PRO A 234 2.73 -7.94 -17.20
N TYR A 235 3.09 -7.26 -18.28
CA TYR A 235 4.46 -6.83 -18.54
C TYR A 235 4.50 -5.47 -19.21
N ILE A 236 5.70 -4.89 -19.31
CA ILE A 236 5.94 -3.66 -20.06
C ILE A 236 6.71 -4.01 -21.33
N LYS A 237 6.27 -3.49 -22.47
CA LYS A 237 6.94 -3.61 -23.77
C LYS A 237 6.77 -2.34 -24.57
N ASN A 238 7.87 -1.80 -25.11
CA ASN A 238 7.88 -0.54 -25.87
C ASN A 238 7.13 0.58 -25.12
N ASP A 239 7.46 0.74 -23.83
CA ASP A 239 6.84 1.71 -22.91
C ASP A 239 5.32 1.60 -22.74
N ARG A 240 4.75 0.43 -23.08
CA ARG A 240 3.33 0.14 -22.90
C ARG A 240 3.15 -0.94 -21.86
N THR A 241 2.24 -0.69 -20.93
CA THR A 241 1.75 -1.69 -20.00
C THR A 241 0.81 -2.64 -20.73
N MET A 242 1.24 -3.89 -20.87
CA MET A 242 0.52 -4.96 -21.55
C MET A 242 -0.24 -5.80 -20.52
N LEU A 243 -1.56 -5.88 -20.69
CA LEU A 243 -2.45 -6.61 -19.78
C LEU A 243 -3.03 -7.85 -20.48
N PRO A 244 -3.14 -8.99 -19.77
CA PRO A 244 -3.80 -10.17 -20.30
C PRO A 244 -5.31 -9.93 -20.34
N LEU A 245 -5.83 -9.66 -21.53
CA LEU A 245 -7.16 -9.08 -21.71
C LEU A 245 -8.28 -9.93 -21.11
N ARG A 246 -8.16 -11.26 -21.18
CA ARG A 246 -9.14 -12.19 -20.59
C ARG A 246 -9.29 -11.99 -19.08
N TYR A 247 -8.19 -11.88 -18.33
CA TYR A 247 -8.27 -11.73 -16.88
C TYR A 247 -8.83 -10.37 -16.49
N VAL A 248 -8.50 -9.32 -17.25
CA VAL A 248 -9.14 -8.01 -17.07
C VAL A 248 -10.64 -8.11 -17.34
N ALA A 249 -11.04 -8.74 -18.45
CA ALA A 249 -12.43 -8.92 -18.84
C ALA A 249 -13.24 -9.66 -17.76
N GLU A 250 -12.76 -10.82 -17.32
CA GLU A 250 -13.41 -11.64 -16.29
C GLU A 250 -13.47 -10.90 -14.95
N ALA A 251 -12.42 -10.18 -14.58
CA ALA A 251 -12.40 -9.36 -13.36
C ALA A 251 -13.51 -8.30 -13.37
N ILE A 252 -13.70 -7.60 -14.49
CA ILE A 252 -14.74 -6.56 -14.62
C ILE A 252 -16.13 -7.12 -14.98
N GLY A 253 -16.31 -8.43 -15.02
CA GLY A 253 -17.59 -9.10 -15.26
C GLY A 253 -18.00 -9.20 -16.74
N ALA A 254 -17.05 -9.08 -17.67
CA ALA A 254 -17.30 -9.29 -19.09
C ALA A 254 -17.25 -10.78 -19.46
N GLU A 255 -18.11 -11.19 -20.40
CA GLU A 255 -18.07 -12.52 -21.01
C GLU A 255 -16.96 -12.59 -22.06
N VAL A 256 -16.25 -13.73 -22.12
CA VAL A 256 -15.15 -13.95 -23.07
C VAL A 256 -15.42 -15.19 -23.92
N ARG A 257 -15.51 -15.01 -25.24
CA ARG A 257 -15.65 -16.09 -26.21
C ARG A 257 -14.49 -16.10 -27.20
N TRP A 258 -14.05 -17.28 -27.59
CA TRP A 258 -13.01 -17.47 -28.61
C TRP A 258 -13.58 -18.20 -29.81
N ASP A 259 -13.29 -17.68 -31.00
CA ASP A 259 -13.49 -18.37 -32.28
C ASP A 259 -12.13 -18.82 -32.81
N LYS A 260 -11.95 -20.13 -32.89
CA LYS A 260 -10.70 -20.75 -33.32
C LYS A 260 -10.48 -20.63 -34.82
N GLU A 261 -11.53 -20.67 -35.64
CA GLU A 261 -11.41 -20.65 -37.10
C GLU A 261 -10.95 -19.28 -37.57
N SER A 262 -11.60 -18.23 -37.08
CA SER A 262 -11.23 -16.86 -37.43
C SER A 262 -10.08 -16.28 -36.57
N ARG A 263 -9.65 -17.02 -35.54
CA ARG A 263 -8.66 -16.59 -34.53
C ARG A 263 -9.05 -15.27 -33.87
N THR A 264 -10.31 -15.18 -33.45
CA THR A 264 -10.94 -13.96 -32.95
C THR A 264 -11.45 -14.14 -31.52
N ALA A 265 -11.10 -13.20 -30.65
CA ALA A 265 -11.65 -13.10 -29.31
C ALA A 265 -12.78 -12.07 -29.27
N TYR A 266 -13.84 -12.41 -28.54
CA TYR A 266 -15.01 -11.58 -28.31
C TYR A 266 -15.12 -11.30 -26.81
N PHE A 267 -15.28 -10.04 -26.46
CA PHE A 267 -15.42 -9.57 -25.09
C PHE A 267 -16.73 -8.80 -24.97
N THR A 268 -17.69 -9.32 -24.22
CA THR A 268 -19.02 -8.74 -24.12
C THR A 268 -19.27 -8.21 -22.72
N LYS A 269 -19.58 -6.92 -22.60
CA LYS A 269 -19.93 -6.26 -21.34
C LYS A 269 -21.10 -5.32 -21.58
N ASP A 270 -22.12 -5.40 -20.74
CA ASP A 270 -23.30 -4.52 -20.79
C ASP A 270 -23.96 -4.46 -22.19
N GLY A 271 -23.99 -5.59 -22.90
CA GLY A 271 -24.56 -5.71 -24.25
C GLY A 271 -23.66 -5.24 -25.40
N VAL A 272 -22.50 -4.64 -25.10
CA VAL A 272 -21.51 -4.21 -26.10
C VAL A 272 -20.43 -5.28 -26.24
N THR A 273 -20.13 -5.67 -27.48
CA THR A 273 -19.13 -6.69 -27.79
C THR A 273 -17.95 -6.09 -28.54
N ALA A 274 -16.75 -6.24 -27.99
CA ALA A 274 -15.50 -5.98 -28.69
C ALA A 274 -15.00 -7.26 -29.38
N LYS A 275 -14.69 -7.15 -30.67
CA LYS A 275 -14.10 -8.20 -31.50
C LYS A 275 -12.64 -7.85 -31.79
N ILE A 276 -11.73 -8.74 -31.41
CA ILE A 276 -10.29 -8.57 -31.58
C ILE A 276 -9.73 -9.83 -32.26
N GLN A 277 -9.27 -9.67 -33.49
CA GLN A 277 -8.55 -10.72 -34.20
C GLN A 277 -7.07 -10.67 -33.82
N ILE A 278 -6.48 -11.82 -33.48
CA ILE A 278 -5.12 -11.89 -32.94
C ILE A 278 -4.02 -11.45 -33.93
N ASP A 279 -4.25 -11.61 -35.23
CA ASP A 279 -3.27 -11.27 -36.27
C ASP A 279 -3.45 -9.84 -36.83
N GLY A 280 -4.55 -9.18 -36.43
CA GLY A 280 -4.89 -7.82 -36.83
C GLY A 280 -4.49 -6.78 -35.79
N ASN A 281 -4.74 -5.51 -36.11
CA ASN A 281 -4.49 -4.37 -35.21
C ASN A 281 -5.77 -3.57 -34.95
N LYS A 282 -6.96 -4.13 -35.17
CA LYS A 282 -8.24 -3.43 -34.99
C LYS A 282 -9.06 -4.04 -33.86
N ILE A 283 -9.77 -3.18 -33.15
CA ILE A 283 -10.84 -3.51 -32.22
C ILE A 283 -12.14 -3.06 -32.88
N GLU A 284 -12.98 -4.02 -33.24
CA GLU A 284 -14.30 -3.76 -33.83
C GLU A 284 -15.36 -3.89 -32.75
N MET A 285 -16.06 -2.80 -32.43
CA MET A 285 -17.12 -2.78 -31.44
C MET A 285 -18.48 -3.07 -32.09
N SER A 286 -19.37 -3.74 -31.39
CA SER A 286 -20.72 -4.05 -31.89
C SER A 286 -21.62 -2.82 -32.11
N ASP A 287 -21.24 -1.67 -31.55
CA ASP A 287 -21.89 -0.38 -31.77
C ASP A 287 -21.37 0.37 -33.02
N GLY A 288 -20.48 -0.26 -33.79
CA GLY A 288 -19.93 0.28 -35.03
C GLY A 288 -18.64 1.08 -34.87
N ARG A 289 -18.18 1.35 -33.63
CA ARG A 289 -16.87 1.98 -33.43
C ARG A 289 -15.75 1.01 -33.82
N ILE A 290 -14.73 1.53 -34.50
CA ILE A 290 -13.51 0.79 -34.83
C ILE A 290 -12.34 1.57 -34.27
N PHE A 291 -11.51 0.90 -33.46
CA PHE A 291 -10.27 1.48 -32.96
C PHE A 291 -9.08 0.76 -33.58
N GLU A 292 -8.13 1.54 -34.08
CA GLU A 292 -6.83 1.01 -34.45
C GLU A 292 -5.91 0.98 -33.23
N MET A 293 -5.27 -0.16 -33.04
CA MET A 293 -4.25 -0.38 -32.02
C MET A 293 -2.90 0.06 -32.58
N ASP A 294 -2.12 0.64 -31.70
CA ASP A 294 -0.71 1.00 -31.89
C ASP A 294 0.19 -0.19 -32.27
N SER A 295 -0.22 -1.40 -31.89
CA SER A 295 0.49 -2.65 -32.18
C SER A 295 -0.49 -3.82 -32.25
N LYS A 296 -0.08 -4.90 -32.94
CA LYS A 296 -0.83 -6.16 -32.94
C LYS A 296 -0.86 -6.75 -31.52
N PRO A 297 -1.91 -7.49 -31.14
CA PRO A 297 -1.94 -8.17 -29.87
C PRO A 297 -0.79 -9.16 -29.72
N ASP A 298 -0.18 -9.18 -28.54
CA ASP A 298 0.81 -10.20 -28.21
C ASP A 298 0.10 -11.49 -27.78
N ASN A 299 0.64 -12.64 -28.21
CA ASN A 299 0.15 -13.95 -27.81
C ASN A 299 1.19 -14.65 -26.95
N ILE A 300 0.96 -14.69 -25.64
CA ILE A 300 1.85 -15.36 -24.69
C ILE A 300 1.08 -16.50 -24.04
N LYS A 301 1.55 -17.73 -24.24
CA LYS A 301 0.89 -18.95 -23.72
C LYS A 301 -0.61 -19.05 -24.07
N GLY A 302 -1.02 -18.59 -25.25
CA GLY A 302 -2.43 -18.61 -25.65
C GLY A 302 -3.30 -17.54 -24.96
N ARG A 303 -2.67 -16.50 -24.42
CA ARG A 303 -3.34 -15.33 -23.84
C ARG A 303 -3.06 -14.11 -24.71
N ILE A 304 -4.12 -13.36 -25.00
CA ILE A 304 -4.07 -12.13 -25.76
C ILE A 304 -3.68 -10.99 -24.81
N PHE A 305 -2.63 -10.28 -25.17
CA PHE A 305 -2.14 -9.09 -24.49
C PHE A 305 -2.34 -7.86 -25.37
N ILE A 306 -2.93 -6.83 -24.78
CA ILE A 306 -3.05 -5.51 -25.40
C ILE A 306 -2.62 -4.44 -24.40
N SER A 307 -2.29 -3.25 -24.90
CA SER A 307 -1.91 -2.13 -24.06
C SER A 307 -3.07 -1.68 -23.16
N LEU A 308 -2.74 -1.13 -21.99
CA LEU A 308 -3.69 -0.55 -21.03
C LEU A 308 -4.67 0.42 -21.70
N THR A 309 -4.19 1.28 -22.60
CA THR A 309 -5.02 2.21 -23.37
C THR A 309 -6.00 1.49 -24.30
N ASN A 310 -5.63 0.33 -24.85
CA ASN A 310 -6.56 -0.45 -25.67
C ASN A 310 -7.57 -1.22 -24.81
N VAL A 311 -7.17 -1.66 -23.60
CA VAL A 311 -8.12 -2.20 -22.60
C VAL A 311 -9.19 -1.16 -22.26
N SER A 312 -8.80 0.10 -22.05
CA SER A 312 -9.74 1.18 -21.74
C SER A 312 -10.76 1.40 -22.86
N LYS A 313 -10.32 1.36 -24.12
CA LYS A 313 -11.21 1.41 -25.30
C LYS A 313 -12.18 0.24 -25.37
N VAL A 314 -11.72 -1.00 -25.13
CA VAL A 314 -12.54 -2.22 -25.17
C VAL A 314 -13.71 -2.14 -24.19
N PHE A 315 -13.48 -1.62 -22.99
CA PHE A 315 -14.50 -1.58 -21.93
C PHE A 315 -15.09 -0.21 -21.67
N ASN A 316 -14.77 0.78 -22.51
CA ASN A 316 -15.20 2.16 -22.39
C ASN A 316 -14.94 2.76 -21.00
N LEU A 317 -13.70 2.57 -20.52
CA LEU A 317 -13.23 3.06 -19.22
C LEU A 317 -12.31 4.27 -19.42
N THR A 318 -12.32 5.21 -18.48
CA THR A 318 -11.30 6.27 -18.44
C THR A 318 -9.95 5.71 -17.99
N ASN A 319 -8.84 6.26 -18.48
CA ASN A 319 -7.51 5.81 -18.10
C ASN A 319 -6.45 6.92 -18.05
N GLY A 320 -5.38 6.66 -17.30
CA GLY A 320 -4.25 7.57 -17.15
C GLY A 320 -3.35 7.14 -16.00
N ASN A 321 -2.78 8.09 -15.26
CA ASN A 321 -1.72 7.80 -14.29
C ASN A 321 -1.94 8.48 -12.95
N THR A 322 -1.50 7.82 -11.88
CA THR A 322 -1.73 8.32 -10.52
C THR A 322 -1.04 9.64 -10.18
N GLU A 323 -0.15 10.15 -11.05
CA GLU A 323 0.58 11.40 -10.87
C GLU A 323 -0.14 12.61 -11.49
N ASP A 324 -1.15 12.40 -12.34
CA ASP A 324 -1.84 13.48 -13.08
C ASP A 324 -2.91 14.21 -12.24
N GLY A 325 -3.25 13.68 -11.06
CA GLY A 325 -4.25 14.24 -10.15
C GLY A 325 -5.71 14.10 -10.61
N ILE A 326 -5.97 13.37 -11.70
CA ILE A 326 -7.29 13.13 -12.27
C ILE A 326 -7.70 11.69 -11.95
N ASN A 327 -8.69 11.50 -11.08
CA ASN A 327 -9.16 10.15 -10.74
C ASN A 327 -9.91 9.49 -11.91
N GLN A 328 -9.35 8.41 -12.45
CA GLN A 328 -9.88 7.65 -13.56
C GLN A 328 -10.23 6.22 -13.15
N GLN A 329 -10.90 5.48 -14.04
CA GLN A 329 -11.31 4.10 -13.78
C GLN A 329 -10.14 3.12 -13.90
N ILE A 330 -9.18 3.39 -14.78
CA ILE A 330 -7.94 2.64 -14.92
C ILE A 330 -6.76 3.56 -14.61
N GLU A 331 -5.98 3.23 -13.59
CA GLU A 331 -4.83 4.03 -13.18
C GLU A 331 -3.54 3.24 -13.29
N TRP A 332 -2.53 3.82 -13.94
CA TRP A 332 -1.17 3.31 -13.89
C TRP A 332 -0.38 4.00 -12.76
N ASN A 333 0.18 3.19 -11.88
CA ASN A 333 1.10 3.64 -10.85
C ASN A 333 2.53 3.20 -11.19
N ARG A 334 3.37 4.18 -11.53
CA ARG A 334 4.77 3.97 -11.93
C ARG A 334 5.64 3.43 -10.79
N HIS A 335 5.39 3.85 -9.56
CA HIS A 335 6.24 3.58 -8.40
C HIS A 335 6.19 2.11 -7.99
N ASN A 336 4.99 1.53 -7.94
CA ASN A 336 4.79 0.13 -7.58
C ASN A 336 4.55 -0.78 -8.80
N LYS A 337 4.56 -0.21 -10.01
CA LYS A 337 4.28 -0.90 -11.28
C LYS A 337 2.95 -1.65 -11.23
N GLN A 338 1.89 -0.93 -10.90
CA GLN A 338 0.54 -1.49 -10.79
C GLN A 338 -0.44 -0.81 -11.73
N VAL A 339 -1.39 -1.59 -12.22
CA VAL A 339 -2.63 -1.10 -12.83
C VAL A 339 -3.75 -1.34 -11.84
N SER A 340 -4.45 -0.29 -11.41
CA SER A 340 -5.71 -0.43 -10.69
C SER A 340 -6.89 -0.20 -11.63
N ILE A 341 -7.94 -1.01 -11.49
CA ILE A 341 -9.20 -0.86 -12.21
C ILE A 341 -10.31 -0.72 -11.17
N SER A 342 -10.90 0.47 -11.08
CA SER A 342 -11.96 0.83 -10.16
C SER A 342 -13.32 0.87 -10.85
N LEU A 343 -14.30 0.12 -10.32
CA LEU A 343 -15.68 0.11 -10.77
C LEU A 343 -16.60 0.52 -9.62
N ASN A 344 -17.51 1.45 -9.91
CA ASN A 344 -18.61 1.76 -9.01
C ASN A 344 -19.70 0.69 -9.20
N ARG A 345 -20.18 0.09 -8.12
CA ARG A 345 -21.36 -0.78 -8.13
C ARG A 345 -22.60 -0.07 -7.64
#